data_AF-A0A392PMI6-F1
#
_entry.id   AF-A0A392PMI6-F1
#
_cell.length_a   1.000
_cell.length_b   1.000
_cell.length_c   1.000
_cell.angle_alpha   90.00
_cell.angle_beta   90.00
_cell.angle_gamma   90.00
#
_symmetry.space_group_name_H-M   'P 1'
#
loop_
_entity.id
_entity.type
_entity.pdbx_description
1 polymer ?
#
loop_
_entity_poly.entity_id
_entity_poly.type
_entity_poly.pdbx_seq_one_letter_code
_entity_poly.pdbx_strand_id
1 'polypeptide(L)'
;MVYQKVKLNKILSRITGKSEEQIDLDTFRDNFMNPWEAKEYGLVDDVVDDGKPGLVAPNADPTPPPKLMASKWEFPENLKVKKKLPSEETLTDV
;
A
#
# COMPACT_ATOMS: atom_id res chain seq x y z
N MET A 1 27.76 -12.44 16.73
CA MET A 1 28.62 -11.29 16.40
C MET A 1 27.77 -10.30 15.64
N VAL A 2 27.32 -9.22 16.28
CA VAL A 2 26.37 -8.26 15.67
C VAL A 2 26.84 -6.81 15.87
N TYR A 3 28.15 -6.59 15.75
CA TYR A 3 28.75 -5.27 15.95
C TYR A 3 28.20 -4.22 14.97
N GLN A 4 27.96 -4.62 13.72
CA GLN A 4 27.48 -3.72 12.67
C GLN A 4 26.04 -3.26 12.93
N LYS A 5 25.12 -4.14 13.30
CA LYS A 5 23.72 -3.78 13.64
C LYS A 5 23.69 -2.76 14.77
N VAL A 6 24.40 -3.04 15.88
CA VAL A 6 24.45 -2.14 17.04
C VAL A 6 25.02 -0.77 16.64
N LYS A 7 26.05 -0.74 15.79
CA LYS A 7 26.63 0.52 15.31
C LYS A 7 25.65 1.32 14.45
N LEU A 8 24.93 0.67 13.55
CA LEU A 8 23.93 1.30 12.68
C LEU A 8 22.75 1.84 13.50
N ASN A 9 22.21 1.06 14.42
CA ASN A 9 21.10 1.50 15.28
C ASN A 9 21.46 2.75 16.10
N LYS A 10 22.70 2.82 16.60
CA LYS A 10 23.20 4.02 17.30
C LYS A 10 23.28 5.25 16.43
N ILE A 11 23.68 5.08 15.16
CA ILE A 11 23.73 6.19 14.19
C ILE A 11 22.32 6.67 13.88
N LEU A 12 21.41 5.74 13.58
CA LEU A 12 20.00 6.05 13.30
C LEU A 12 19.33 6.74 14.50
N SER A 13 19.59 6.26 15.73
CA SER A 13 19.06 6.84 16.97
C SER A 13 19.50 8.29 17.14
N ARG A 14 20.79 8.57 16.91
CA ARG A 14 21.34 9.93 17.01
C ARG A 14 20.72 10.89 15.98
N ILE A 15 20.48 10.43 14.76
CA ILE A 15 19.97 11.29 13.68
C ILE A 15 18.47 11.55 13.85
N THR A 16 17.70 10.49 14.10
CA THR A 16 16.22 10.55 14.18
C THR A 16 15.70 11.01 15.54
N GLY A 17 16.55 10.99 16.58
CA GLY A 17 16.15 11.29 17.95
C GLY A 17 15.35 10.18 18.65
N LYS A 18 15.16 9.03 17.99
CA LYS A 18 14.44 7.87 18.54
C LYS A 18 15.32 7.01 19.44
N SER A 19 14.71 6.26 20.35
CA SER A 19 15.45 5.32 21.21
C SER A 19 16.05 4.16 20.40
N GLU A 20 17.15 3.60 20.91
CA GLU A 20 17.80 2.44 20.28
C GLU A 20 16.86 1.22 20.21
N GLU A 21 15.98 1.06 21.21
CA GLU A 21 14.98 -0.03 21.26
C GLU A 21 13.94 0.09 20.15
N GLN A 22 13.45 1.31 19.89
CA GLN A 22 12.47 1.54 18.83
C GLN A 22 13.06 1.25 17.46
N ILE A 23 14.31 1.66 17.23
CA ILE A 23 14.99 1.40 15.96
C ILE A 23 15.27 -0.10 15.79
N ASP A 24 15.58 -0.83 16.87
CA ASP A 24 15.80 -2.27 16.76
C ASP A 24 14.52 -3.02 16.35
N LEU A 25 13.36 -2.56 16.81
CA LEU A 25 12.04 -3.06 16.38
C LEU A 25 11.74 -2.68 14.94
N ASP A 26 11.91 -1.40 14.59
CA ASP A 26 11.60 -0.87 13.25
C ASP A 26 12.52 -1.45 12.16
N THR A 27 13.76 -1.82 12.51
CA THR A 27 14.74 -2.42 11.58
C THR A 27 14.76 -3.95 11.61
N PHE A 28 13.91 -4.59 12.42
CA PHE A 28 13.82 -6.05 12.45
C PHE A 28 13.27 -6.61 11.12
N ARG A 29 12.42 -5.85 10.45
CA ARG A 29 11.89 -6.11 9.10
C ARG A 29 12.02 -4.87 8.24
N ASP A 30 11.89 -5.06 6.93
CA ASP A 30 11.84 -3.95 5.99
C ASP A 30 10.61 -3.10 6.26
N ASN A 31 10.83 -1.84 6.62
CA ASN A 31 9.80 -0.86 6.91
C ASN A 31 9.84 0.23 5.83
N PHE A 32 8.86 0.21 4.93
CA PHE A 32 8.73 1.21 3.87
C PHE A 32 7.90 2.38 4.38
N MET A 33 8.40 3.59 4.20
CA MET A 33 7.75 4.84 4.63
C MET A 33 7.54 5.76 3.44
N ASN A 34 6.42 6.50 3.46
CA ASN A 34 6.21 7.60 2.54
C ASN A 34 7.19 8.76 2.85
N PRO A 35 7.49 9.66 1.89
CA PRO A 35 8.36 10.81 2.14
C PRO A 35 7.90 11.68 3.33
N TRP A 36 6.59 11.84 3.49
CA TRP A 36 5.97 12.57 4.61
C TRP A 36 6.16 11.84 5.95
N GLU A 37 5.95 10.53 5.97
CA GLU A 37 6.18 9.69 7.15
C GLU A 37 7.67 9.67 7.52
N ALA A 38 8.56 9.65 6.53
CA ALA A 38 10.02 9.72 6.74
C ALA A 38 10.44 11.08 7.34
N LYS A 39 9.78 12.17 6.95
CA LYS A 39 9.98 13.50 7.55
C LYS A 39 9.52 13.51 9.01
N GLU A 40 8.34 12.98 9.31
CA GLU A 40 7.86 12.84 10.69
C GLU A 40 8.73 11.91 11.54
N TYR A 41 9.31 10.89 10.92
CA TYR A 41 10.26 9.99 11.57
C TYR A 41 11.60 10.68 11.90
N GLY A 42 11.92 11.80 11.22
CA GLY A 42 13.20 12.50 11.36
C GLY A 42 14.32 11.90 10.50
N LEU A 43 13.98 11.17 9.44
CA LEU A 43 14.95 10.67 8.45
C LEU A 43 15.26 11.72 7.37
N VAL A 44 14.33 12.64 7.11
CA VAL A 44 14.42 13.67 6.07
C VAL A 44 13.98 15.01 6.66
N ASP A 45 14.68 16.09 6.31
CA ASP A 45 14.38 17.43 6.83
C ASP A 45 13.18 18.07 6.12
N ASP A 46 13.14 17.99 4.79
CA ASP A 46 12.05 18.53 3.99
C ASP A 46 11.77 17.71 2.73
N VAL A 47 10.52 17.75 2.27
CA VAL A 47 10.09 17.09 1.04
C VAL A 47 9.94 18.17 -0.03
N VAL A 48 10.73 18.06 -1.11
CA VAL A 48 10.71 19.03 -2.21
C VAL A 48 9.72 18.56 -3.26
N ASP A 49 8.68 19.37 -3.50
CA ASP A 49 7.80 19.22 -4.66
C ASP A 49 8.31 20.12 -5.82
N ASP A 50 7.97 19.79 -7.08
CA ASP A 50 8.41 20.47 -8.33
C ASP A 50 7.92 21.93 -8.51
N GLY A 51 7.85 22.72 -7.43
CA GLY A 51 7.46 24.13 -7.46
C GLY A 51 5.98 24.38 -7.75
N LYS A 52 5.16 23.31 -7.82
CA LYS A 52 3.70 23.41 -7.88
C LYS A 52 3.16 23.15 -6.47
N PRO A 53 2.77 24.18 -5.72
CA PRO A 53 2.19 23.99 -4.39
C PRO A 53 0.95 23.10 -4.52
N GLY A 54 0.97 21.92 -3.88
CA GLY A 54 -0.14 20.97 -3.85
C GLY A 54 -0.03 19.77 -4.80
N LEU A 55 1.09 19.59 -5.51
CA LEU A 55 1.32 18.39 -6.32
C LEU A 55 1.99 17.29 -5.49
N VAL A 56 1.28 16.77 -4.49
CA VAL A 56 1.73 15.58 -3.76
C VAL A 56 1.62 14.39 -4.70
N ALA A 57 2.70 13.65 -4.93
CA ALA A 57 2.65 12.38 -5.67
C ALA A 57 1.54 11.52 -5.06
N PRO A 58 0.50 11.12 -5.81
CA PRO A 58 -0.58 10.34 -5.25
C PRO A 58 0.00 9.03 -4.71
N ASN A 59 -0.11 8.81 -3.39
CA ASN A 59 0.36 7.58 -2.72
C ASN A 59 -0.26 6.30 -3.31
N ALA A 60 -1.36 6.46 -4.06
CA ALA A 60 -1.90 5.57 -5.06
C ALA A 60 -2.81 6.44 -5.94
N ASP A 61 -2.95 6.17 -7.24
CA ASP A 61 -4.03 6.78 -8.01
C ASP A 61 -5.35 6.53 -7.24
N PRO A 62 -6.11 7.57 -6.84
CA PRO A 62 -7.35 7.39 -6.09
C PRO A 62 -8.43 6.74 -6.94
N THR A 63 -8.13 6.45 -8.22
CA THR A 63 -8.95 5.58 -9.03
C THR A 63 -9.01 4.23 -8.33
N PRO A 64 -10.18 3.85 -7.74
CA PRO A 64 -10.33 2.48 -7.31
C PRO A 64 -9.99 1.60 -8.52
N PRO A 65 -9.33 0.44 -8.32
CA PRO A 65 -9.15 -0.50 -9.41
C PRO A 65 -10.51 -0.65 -10.10
N PRO A 66 -10.58 -0.53 -11.44
CA PRO A 66 -11.84 -0.67 -12.14
C PRO A 66 -12.46 -1.95 -11.60
N LYS A 67 -13.70 -1.86 -11.08
CA LYS A 67 -14.40 -3.02 -10.55
C LYS A 67 -14.21 -4.09 -11.61
N LEU A 68 -13.58 -5.22 -11.24
CA LEU A 68 -13.61 -6.40 -12.09
C LEU A 68 -15.07 -6.51 -12.47
N MET A 69 -15.38 -6.40 -13.76
CA MET A 69 -16.74 -6.63 -14.23
C MET A 69 -17.10 -7.97 -13.63
N ALA A 70 -17.92 -7.93 -12.57
CA ALA A 70 -18.26 -9.12 -11.81
C ALA A 70 -18.65 -10.12 -12.87
N SER A 71 -17.96 -11.27 -12.90
CA SER A 71 -18.24 -12.29 -13.90
C SER A 71 -19.74 -12.37 -14.01
N LYS A 72 -20.28 -12.18 -15.22
CA LYS A 72 -21.74 -12.16 -15.47
C LYS A 72 -22.44 -13.48 -15.07
N TRP A 73 -21.66 -14.38 -14.50
CA TRP A 73 -21.90 -15.66 -13.91
C TRP A 73 -21.94 -15.50 -12.38
N GLU A 74 -23.14 -15.41 -11.83
CA GLU A 74 -23.37 -15.68 -10.42
C GLU A 74 -23.28 -17.20 -10.21
N PHE A 75 -22.42 -17.67 -9.31
CA PHE A 75 -22.39 -19.08 -8.91
C PHE A 75 -23.53 -19.33 -7.91
N PRO A 76 -24.52 -20.17 -8.22
CA PRO A 76 -25.60 -20.45 -7.29
C PRO A 76 -25.09 -21.29 -6.11
N GLU A 77 -25.42 -20.89 -4.89
CA GLU A 77 -25.12 -21.63 -3.65
C GLU A 77 -25.75 -23.03 -3.61
N ASN A 78 -26.78 -23.29 -4.43
CA ASN A 78 -27.48 -24.56 -4.50
C ASN A 78 -27.56 -25.09 -5.94
N LEU A 79 -27.00 -26.28 -6.18
CA LEU A 79 -27.02 -26.98 -7.48
C LEU A 79 -28.42 -27.22 -8.08
N LYS A 80 -29.48 -27.10 -7.27
CA LYS A 80 -30.88 -27.36 -7.67
C LYS A 80 -31.59 -26.13 -8.25
N VAL A 81 -31.02 -24.93 -8.16
CA VAL A 81 -31.61 -23.72 -8.73
C VAL A 81 -31.13 -23.57 -10.18
N LYS A 82 -31.82 -24.22 -11.12
CA LYS A 82 -31.67 -23.95 -12.55
C LYS A 82 -32.34 -22.60 -12.88
N LYS A 83 -31.74 -21.47 -12.47
CA LYS A 83 -32.07 -20.19 -13.09
C LYS A 83 -31.46 -20.16 -14.49
N LYS A 84 -32.24 -19.69 -15.46
CA LYS A 84 -31.86 -19.63 -16.89
C LYS A 84 -30.51 -18.95 -17.02
N LEU A 85 -29.47 -19.73 -17.30
CA LEU A 85 -28.18 -19.20 -17.72
C LEU A 85 -28.39 -18.48 -19.06
N PRO A 86 -27.66 -17.40 -19.35
CA PRO A 86 -27.79 -16.70 -20.62
C PRO A 86 -27.42 -17.66 -21.75
N SER A 87 -28.42 -18.14 -22.48
CA SER A 87 -28.26 -18.89 -23.73
C SER A 87 -28.30 -17.91 -24.90
N GLU A 88 -27.71 -18.29 -26.03
CA GLU A 88 -27.63 -17.46 -27.24
C GLU A 88 -29.01 -16.94 -27.68
N GLU A 89 -30.06 -17.73 -27.47
CA GLU A 89 -31.47 -17.39 -27.72
C GLU A 89 -31.99 -16.19 -26.89
N THR A 90 -31.42 -15.93 -25.72
CA THR A 90 -31.85 -14.84 -24.81
C THR A 90 -31.02 -13.56 -24.98
N LEU A 91 -29.96 -13.58 -25.78
CA LEU A 91 -29.06 -12.44 -26.01
C LEU A 91 -29.38 -11.69 -27.32
N THR A 92 -30.24 -12.23 -28.17
CA THR A 92 -30.61 -11.65 -29.47
C THR A 92 -31.84 -10.75 -29.45
N ASP A 93 -32.49 -10.56 -28.30
CA ASP A 93 -33.63 -9.65 -28.16
C ASP A 93 -33.14 -8.23 -27.78
N VAL A 94 -32.60 -7.52 -28.77
CA VAL A 94 -32.41 -6.05 -28.76
C VAL A 94 -33.20 -5.44 -29.90
#